data_AF-A0A523CFU5-F1
#
_entry.id   AF-A0A523CFU5-F1
#
_cell.length_a   1.000
_cell.length_b   1.000
_cell.length_c   1.000
_cell.angle_alpha   90.00
_cell.angle_beta   90.00
_cell.angle_gamma   90.00
#
_symmetry.space_group_name_H-M   'P 1'
#
loop_
_entity.id
_entity.type
_entity.pdbx_description
1 polymer ?
#
loop_
_entity_poly.entity_id
_entity_poly.type
_entity_poly.pdbx_seq_one_letter_code
_entity_poly.pdbx_strand_id
1 'polypeptide(L)' 'MQTVCCVCQKTKSRTGWIQGQSSKETRVSHGYCPDCFHQTMARAQDWLLARSGGNRSLAVGQ' A
#
# COMPACT_ATOMS: atom_id res chain seq x y z
N MET A 1 6.28 -2.51 19.60
CA MET A 1 6.46 -2.29 18.15
C MET A 1 5.10 -2.01 17.57
N GLN A 2 4.92 -0.87 16.90
CA GLN A 2 3.65 -0.48 16.27
C GLN A 2 3.75 -0.69 14.77
N THR A 3 2.69 -1.14 14.10
CA THR A 3 2.66 -1.20 12.63
C THR A 3 1.84 -0.04 12.08
N VAL A 4 2.40 0.71 11.14
CA VAL A 4 1.76 1.86 10.50
C VAL A 4 1.54 1.59 9.02
N CYS A 5 0.36 1.97 8.52
CA CYS A 5 0.02 1.84 7.11
C CYS A 5 0.81 2.85 6.28
N CYS A 6 1.54 2.39 5.27
CA CYS A 6 2.34 3.23 4.37
C CYS A 6 1.51 4.26 3.59
N VAL A 7 0.20 4.02 3.45
CA VAL A 7 -0.69 4.81 2.60
C VAL A 7 -1.51 5.80 3.42
N CYS A 8 -2.30 5.30 4.39
CA CYS A 8 -3.26 6.12 5.14
C CYS A 8 -2.79 6.49 6.56
N GLN A 9 -1.59 6.03 6.96
CA GLN A 9 -0.98 6.26 8.28
C GLN A 9 -1.81 5.75 9.47
N LYS A 10 -2.83 4.91 9.25
CA LYS A 10 -3.49 4.19 10.35
C LYS A 10 -2.49 3.28 11.06
N THR A 11 -2.63 3.18 12.37
CA THR A 11 -1.80 2.31 13.21
C THR A 11 -2.56 1.05 13.58
N LYS A 12 -1.89 -0.11 13.53
CA LYS A 12 -2.44 -1.39 13.97
C LYS A 12 -2.53 -1.44 15.49
N SER A 13 -3.74 -1.55 16.01
CA SER A 13 -4.07 -1.80 17.41
C SER A 13 -4.48 -3.26 17.62
N ARG A 14 -4.82 -3.64 18.85
CA ARG A 14 -5.38 -4.96 19.16
C ARG A 14 -6.75 -5.20 18.52
N THR A 15 -7.53 -4.14 18.29
CA THR A 15 -8.90 -4.22 17.80
C THR A 15 -9.04 -3.91 16.31
N GLY A 16 -7.97 -3.49 15.64
CA GLY A 16 -7.99 -3.20 14.22
C GLY A 16 -7.02 -2.08 13.83
N TRP A 17 -7.36 -1.36 12.77
CA TRP A 17 -6.58 -0.22 12.28
C TRP A 17 -7.25 1.08 12.67
N ILE A 18 -6.57 1.90 13.47
CA ILE A 18 -7.13 3.15 13.99
C ILE A 18 -6.37 4.36 13.44
N GLN A 19 -7.09 5.46 13.23
CA GLN A 19 -6.47 6.74 12.93
C GLN A 19 -5.86 7.26 14.23
N GLY A 20 -4.54 7.27 14.32
CA GLY A 20 -3.84 7.70 15.53
C GLY A 20 -2.40 8.05 15.19
N GLN A 21 -1.87 9.07 15.85
CA GLN A 21 -0.46 9.41 15.74
C GLN A 21 0.37 8.28 16.37
N SER A 22 1.36 7.78 15.62
CA SER A 22 2.37 6.91 16.21
C SER A 22 3.08 7.69 17.31
N SER A 23 3.18 7.11 18.51
CA SER A 23 3.94 7.72 19.60
C SER A 23 5.42 7.74 19.22
N LYS A 24 6.03 8.94 19.26
CA LYS A 24 7.40 9.20 18.78
C LYS A 24 8.48 8.29 19.39
N GLU A 25 8.21 7.66 20.54
CA GLU A 25 9.16 6.78 21.23
C GLU A 25 9.01 5.28 20.92
N THR A 26 8.06 4.87 20.06
CA THR A 26 7.85 3.44 19.79
C THR A 26 8.50 3.01 18.49
N ARG A 27 9.27 1.91 18.49
CA ARG A 27 9.75 1.27 17.26
C ARG A 27 8.58 0.94 16.33
N VAL A 28 8.64 1.45 15.10
CA VAL A 28 7.58 1.35 14.10
C VAL A 28 7.96 0.34 13.01
N SER A 29 7.04 -0.54 12.62
CA SER A 29 7.08 -1.24 11.34
C SER A 29 6.12 -0.61 10.35
N HIS A 30 6.44 -0.75 9.08
CA HIS A 30 5.61 -0.28 7.97
C HIS A 30 4.91 -1.46 7.31
N GLY A 31 3.66 -1.28 6.91
CA GLY A 31 2.84 -2.27 6.23
C GLY A 31 1.63 -1.65 5.55
N TYR A 32 0.64 -2.46 5.17
CA TYR A 32 -0.63 -1.98 4.60
C TYR A 32 -1.80 -2.35 5.51
N CYS A 33 -2.75 -1.43 5.70
CA CYS A 33 -4.06 -1.80 6.23
C CYS A 33 -4.87 -2.55 5.15
N PRO A 34 -5.90 -3.34 5.52
CA PRO A 34 -6.68 -4.15 4.57
C PRO A 34 -7.20 -3.34 3.37
N ASP A 35 -7.78 -2.16 3.63
CA ASP A 35 -8.32 -1.29 2.58
C ASP A 35 -7.23 -0.85 1.58
N CYS A 36 -6.08 -0.40 2.10
CA CYS A 36 -4.98 0.07 1.27
C CYS A 36 -4.30 -1.10 0.55
N PHE A 37 -4.21 -2.27 1.18
CA PHE A 37 -3.68 -3.47 0.54
C PHE A 37 -4.52 -3.87 -0.68
N HIS A 38 -5.85 -3.97 -0.53
CA HIS A 38 -6.74 -4.31 -1.64
C HIS A 38 -6.64 -3.29 -2.79
N GLN A 39 -6.63 -2.00 -2.49
CA GLN A 39 -6.47 -0.96 -3.50
C GLN A 39 -5.11 -1.05 -4.22
N THR A 40 -4.03 -1.26 -3.47
CA THR A 40 -2.69 -1.39 -4.06
C THR A 40 -2.60 -2.64 -4.93
N MET A 41 -3.13 -3.78 -4.49
CA MET A 41 -3.11 -5.01 -5.26
C MET A 41 -3.98 -4.93 -6.53
N ALA A 42 -5.15 -4.29 -6.46
CA ALA A 42 -5.99 -4.05 -7.63
C ALA A 42 -5.23 -3.22 -8.70
N ARG A 43 -4.58 -2.13 -8.29
CA ARG A 43 -3.76 -1.30 -9.20
C ARG A 43 -2.60 -2.09 -9.79
N ALA A 44 -1.95 -2.95 -9.00
CA ALA A 44 -0.86 -3.80 -9.50
C ALA A 44 -1.37 -4.82 -10.53
N GLN A 45 -2.54 -5.41 -10.29
CA GLN A 45 -3.18 -6.32 -11.23
C GLN A 45 -3.54 -5.61 -12.54
N ASP A 46 -4.16 -4.43 -12.47
CA ASP A 46 -4.49 -3.63 -13.65
C ASP A 46 -3.25 -3.30 -14.48
N TRP A 47 -2.15 -2.92 -13.81
CA TRP A 47 -0.88 -2.66 -14.47
C TRP A 47 -0.29 -3.91 -15.14
N LEU A 48 -0.35 -5.06 -14.48
CA LEU A 48 0.12 -6.33 -15.04
C LEU A 48 -0.71 -6.75 -16.26
N LEU A 49 -2.03 -6.58 -16.22
CA LEU A 49 -2.91 -6.88 -17.35
C LEU A 49 -2.66 -5.93 -18.52
N ALA A 50 -2.53 -4.62 -18.27
CA ALA A 50 -2.17 -3.63 -19.28
C ALA A 50 -0.83 -3.95 -19.94
N ARG A 51 0.17 -4.39 -19.14
CA ARG A 51 1.48 -4.81 -19.66
C ARG A 51 1.42 -6.11 -20.45
N SER A 52 0.61 -7.08 -20.01
CA SER A 52 0.52 -8.40 -20.65
C SER A 52 -0.27 -8.36 -21.96
N GLY A 53 -1.28 -7.48 -22.06
CA GLY A 53 -1.99 -7.18 -23.31
C GLY A 53 -1.19 -6.27 -24.26
N GLY A 54 -0.15 -5.59 -23.76
CA GLY A 54 0.60 -4.54 -24.43
C GLY A 54 1.93 -4.95 -25.08
N ASN A 55 2.16 -6.23 -25.42
CA ASN A 55 3.35 -6.61 -26.20
C ASN A 55 3.24 -6.26 -27.71
N ARG A 56 2.58 -5.15 -28.04
CA ARG A 56 2.68 -4.43 -29.31
C ARG A 56 2.65 -2.93 -29.01
N SER A 57 3.83 -2.32 -29.01
CA SER A 57 4.05 -0.88 -29.19
C SER A 57 3.71 0.04 -28.00
N LEU A 58 4.65 0.15 -27.06
CA LEU A 58 4.92 1.45 -26.43
C LEU A 58 6.42 1.75 -26.55
N ALA A 59 6.76 2.41 -27.65
CA ALA A 59 7.97 3.21 -27.72
C ALA A 59 7.86 4.27 -26.61
N VAL A 60 8.68 4.12 -25.57
CA VAL A 60 8.97 5.19 -24.61
C VAL A 60 9.74 6.26 -25.39
N GLY A 61 9.02 7.31 -25.77
CA GLY A 61 9.61 8.58 -26.18
C GLY A 61 10.27 9.26 -25.00
N GLN A 62 11.42 9.88 -25.30
CA GLN A 62 12.34 10.59 -24.42
C GLN A 62 11.68 11.74 -23.63
#